data_AF-A0A9E2FXG8-F1
#
_entry.id   AF-A0A9E2FXG8-F1
#
_cell.length_a   1.000
_cell.length_b   1.000
_cell.length_c   1.000
_cell.angle_alpha   90.00
_cell.angle_beta   90.00
_cell.angle_gamma   90.00
#
_symmetry.space_group_name_H-M   'P 1'
#
loop_
_entity.id
_entity.type
_entity.pdbx_description
1 polymer ?
#
loop_
_entity_poly.entity_id
_entity_poly.type
_entity_poly.pdbx_seq_one_letter_code
_entity_poly.pdbx_strand_id
1 'polypeptide(L)' 'MKRYDVYLMPDAIKDLENIYGYISNKSGFPERAWAYIEKLRQKCHELKTAPLRGLQRDDLMENLRIREIEITNLPF' A
#
# COMPACT_ATOMS: atom_id res chain seq x y z
N MET A 1 8.69 17.21 -14.25
CA MET A 1 7.74 16.90 -13.16
C MET A 1 8.44 17.11 -11.83
N LYS A 2 7.79 17.75 -10.86
CA LYS A 2 8.30 17.84 -9.48
C LYS A 2 8.28 16.46 -8.83
N ARG A 3 9.32 16.15 -8.04
CA ARG A 3 9.47 14.87 -7.35
C ARG A 3 9.34 15.10 -5.84
N TYR A 4 8.65 14.20 -5.16
CA TYR A 4 8.42 14.24 -3.72
C TYR A 4 9.03 13.02 -3.06
N ASP A 5 9.48 13.17 -1.82
CA ASP A 5 9.83 12.06 -0.98
C ASP A 5 8.56 11.43 -0.38
N VAL A 6 8.58 10.10 -0.25
CA VAL A 6 7.45 9.31 0.24
C VAL A 6 7.94 8.55 1.46
N TYR A 7 7.24 8.74 2.58
CA TYR A 7 7.54 8.11 3.86
C TYR A 7 6.35 7.28 4.31
N LEU A 8 6.62 6.15 4.95
CA LEU A 8 5.61 5.35 5.64
C LEU A 8 5.67 5.68 7.12
N MET A 9 4.51 5.91 7.73
CA MET A 9 4.41 6.00 9.18
C MET A 9 4.74 4.64 9.82
N PRO A 10 5.20 4.61 11.08
CA PRO A 10 5.47 3.35 11.79
C PRO A 10 4.28 2.38 11.77
N ASP A 11 3.06 2.88 11.94
CA ASP A 11 1.85 2.04 11.89
C ASP A 11 1.62 1.44 10.50
N ALA A 12 1.90 2.20 9.43
CA ALA A 12 1.81 1.68 8.07
C ALA A 12 2.85 0.57 7.80
N ILE A 13 4.03 0.65 8.42
CA ILE A 13 5.04 -0.44 8.34
C ILE A 13 4.51 -1.69 9.04
N LYS A 14 3.95 -1.53 10.24
CA LYS A 14 3.34 -2.63 11.00
C LYS A 14 2.17 -3.26 10.25
N ASP A 15 1.36 -2.47 9.56
CA ASP A 15 0.27 -2.98 8.71
C ASP A 15 0.79 -3.85 7.57
N LEU A 16 1.89 -3.45 6.91
CA LEU A 16 2.54 -4.27 5.88
C LEU A 16 3.06 -5.60 6.46
N GLU A 17 3.65 -5.59 7.65
CA GLU A 17 4.11 -6.81 8.35
C GLU A 17 2.93 -7.73 8.68
N ASN A 18 1.82 -7.18 9.18
CA ASN A 18 0.61 -7.94 9.50
C ASN A 18 0.00 -8.58 8.25
N ILE A 19 -0.09 -7.82 7.15
CA ILE A 19 -0.58 -8.33 5.85
C ILE A 19 0.33 -9.46 5.34
N TYR A 20 1.65 -9.28 5.42
CA TYR A 20 2.61 -10.31 5.03
C TYR A 20 2.39 -11.59 5.85
N GLY A 21 2.32 -11.47 7.17
CA GLY A 21 2.11 -12.59 8.08
C GLY A 21 0.81 -13.33 7.79
N TYR A 22 -0.28 -12.59 7.59
CA TYR A 22 -1.58 -13.15 7.25
C TYR A 22 -1.55 -13.95 5.94
N ILE A 23 -1.04 -13.35 4.86
CA ILE A 23 -0.99 -14.02 3.55
C ILE A 23 -0.08 -15.24 3.59
N SER A 24 1.09 -15.12 4.23
CA SER A 24 2.05 -16.22 4.34
C SER A 24 1.44 -17.41 5.07
N ASN A 25 0.77 -17.14 6.20
CA ASN A 25 0.10 -18.16 6.98
C ASN A 25 -1.08 -18.79 6.21
N LYS A 26 -1.93 -17.95 5.60
CA LYS A 26 -3.16 -18.42 4.95
C LYS A 26 -2.92 -19.18 3.65
N SER A 27 -1.94 -18.75 2.86
CA SER A 27 -1.59 -19.38 1.58
C SER A 27 -0.62 -20.54 1.73
N GLY A 28 0.22 -20.55 2.78
CA GLY A 28 1.35 -21.48 2.92
C GLY A 28 2.56 -21.12 2.05
N PHE A 29 2.51 -20.00 1.32
CA PHE A 29 3.53 -19.58 0.35
C PHE A 29 4.02 -18.16 0.65
N PRO A 30 5.14 -17.99 1.40
CA PRO A 30 5.69 -16.69 1.74
C PRO A 30 6.02 -15.78 0.54
N GLU A 31 6.35 -16.37 -0.61
CA GLU A 31 6.60 -15.67 -1.87
C GLU A 31 5.36 -14.94 -2.39
N ARG A 32 4.16 -15.49 -2.15
CA ARG A 32 2.91 -14.82 -2.53
C ARG A 32 2.65 -13.60 -1.66
N ALA A 33 2.96 -13.68 -0.36
CA ALA A 33 2.91 -12.55 0.55
C ALA A 33 3.92 -11.47 0.15
N TRP A 34 5.15 -11.87 -0.17
CA TRP A 34 6.17 -10.94 -0.64
C TRP A 34 5.75 -10.20 -1.91
N ALA A 35 5.26 -10.93 -2.92
CA ALA A 35 4.75 -10.35 -4.16
C ALA A 35 3.61 -9.36 -3.91
N TYR A 36 2.76 -9.62 -2.91
CA TYR A 36 1.70 -8.71 -2.51
C TYR A 36 2.25 -7.41 -1.88
N ILE A 37 3.18 -7.53 -0.92
CA ILE A 37 3.80 -6.36 -0.28
C ILE A 37 4.56 -5.51 -1.30
N GLU A 38 5.28 -6.13 -2.23
CA GLU A 38 6.02 -5.39 -3.26
C GLU A 38 5.09 -4.58 -4.17
N LYS A 39 3.93 -5.12 -4.53
CA LYS A 39 2.90 -4.37 -5.27
C LYS A 39 2.43 -3.14 -4.49
N LEU A 40 2.16 -3.27 -3.19
CA LEU A 40 1.77 -2.13 -2.35
C LEU A 40 2.86 -1.06 -2.31
N ARG A 41 4.12 -1.47 -2.08
CA ARG A 41 5.27 -0.56 -2.07
C ARG A 41 5.42 0.19 -3.39
N GLN A 42 5.27 -0.51 -4.52
CA GLN A 42 5.31 0.10 -5.84
C GLN A 42 4.20 1.14 -6.02
N LYS A 43 2.99 0.88 -5.53
CA LYS A 43 1.88 1.84 -5.57
C LYS A 43 2.15 3.08 -4.73
N CYS A 44 2.82 2.95 -3.58
CA CYS A 44 3.30 4.11 -2.81
C CYS A 44 4.39 4.88 -3.56
N HIS A 45 5.30 4.20 -4.26
CA HIS A 45 6.36 4.85 -5.04
C HIS A 45 5.82 5.70 -6.20
N GLU A 46 4.70 5.34 -6.81
CA GLU A 46 4.03 6.16 -7.83
C GLU A 46 3.64 7.56 -7.31
N LEU A 47 3.47 7.74 -6.00
CA LEU A 47 3.13 9.03 -5.38
C LEU A 47 4.27 10.04 -5.44
N LYS A 48 5.51 9.60 -5.65
CA LYS A 48 6.68 10.48 -5.81
C LYS A 48 6.49 11.50 -6.92
N THR A 49 5.72 11.17 -7.95
CA THR A 49 5.48 12.05 -9.10
C THR A 49 4.02 12.49 -9.19
N ALA A 50 3.08 11.76 -8.58
CA ALA A 50 1.66 12.07 -8.62
C ALA A 50 1.00 12.01 -7.22
N PRO A 51 1.32 12.95 -6.31
CA PRO A 51 0.87 12.90 -4.91
C PRO A 51 -0.63 13.19 -4.73
N LEU A 52 -1.27 13.85 -5.71
CA LEU A 52 -2.70 14.18 -5.65
C LEU A 52 -3.61 13.07 -6.21
N ARG A 53 -3.08 11.87 -6.47
CA ARG A 53 -3.90 10.71 -6.87
C ARG A 53 -4.77 10.23 -5.70
N GLY A 54 -5.85 9.52 -6.03
CA GLY A 54 -6.82 9.02 -5.06
C GLY A 54 -7.95 10.02 -4.78
N LEU A 55 -8.96 9.52 -4.08
CA LEU A 55 -10.16 10.27 -3.69
C LEU A 55 -9.86 11.09 -2.44
N GLN A 56 -10.07 12.40 -2.51
CA GLN A 56 -9.99 13.28 -1.35
C GLN A 56 -11.15 13.00 -0.39
N ARG A 57 -10.83 12.86 0.90
CA ARG A 57 -11.77 12.50 1.97
C ARG A 57 -11.62 13.42 3.17
N ASP A 58 -11.75 14.72 2.91
CA ASP A 58 -11.74 15.74 3.97
C ASP A 58 -12.91 15.58 4.95
N ASP A 59 -13.96 14.87 4.55
CA ASP A 59 -15.06 14.44 5.42
C ASP A 59 -14.61 13.46 6.53
N LEU A 60 -13.47 12.77 6.35
CA LEU A 60 -12.87 11.91 7.36
C LEU A 60 -11.72 12.59 8.09
N MET A 61 -10.83 13.25 7.36
CA MET A 61 -9.68 13.96 7.90
C MET A 61 -9.15 14.95 6.86
N GLU A 62 -8.82 16.17 7.30
CA GLU A 62 -8.28 17.21 6.42
C GLU A 62 -7.04 16.71 5.65
N ASN A 63 -7.01 16.96 4.33
CA ASN A 63 -5.95 16.55 3.41
C ASN A 63 -5.79 15.03 3.22
N LEU A 64 -6.72 14.21 3.72
CA LEU A 64 -6.69 12.77 3.50
C LEU A 64 -7.06 12.42 2.06
N ARG A 65 -6.30 11.49 1.48
CA ARG A 65 -6.62 10.86 0.20
C ARG A 65 -6.62 9.35 0.36
N ILE A 66 -7.68 8.71 -0.14
CA ILE A 66 -7.80 7.25 -0.18
C ILE A 66 -7.60 6.79 -1.61
N ARG A 67 -6.75 5.79 -1.80
CA ARG A 67 -6.53 5.14 -3.08
C ARG A 67 -6.86 3.67 -2.95
N GLU A 68 -7.81 3.21 -3.75
CA GLU A 68 -8.03 1.79 -3.94
C GLU A 68 -6.84 1.19 -4.70
N ILE A 69 -6.38 0.05 -4.22
CA ILE A 69 -5.36 -0.73 -4.90
C ILE A 69 -6.07 -1.99 -5.37
N GLU A 70 -6.37 -2.04 -6.67
CA GLU A 70 -6.86 -3.26 -7.28
C GLU A 70 -5.73 -4.29 -7.32
N ILE A 71 -5.97 -5.45 -6.73
CA ILE A 71 -5.03 -6.57 -6.72
C ILE A 71 -5.72 -7.75 -7.35
N THR A 72 -5.53 -7.92 -8.65
CA THR A 72 -5.96 -9.09 -9.40
C THR A 72 -5.22 -10.33 -8.87
N ASN A 73 -5.98 -11.38 -8.58
CA ASN A 73 -5.54 -12.65 -7.98
C ASN A 73 -5.02 -12.50 -6.55
N LEU A 74 -5.95 -12.43 -5.60
CA LEU A 74 -5.62 -12.58 -4.17
C LEU A 74 -4.85 -13.91 -3.98
N PRO A 75 -3.78 -13.92 -3.18
CA PRO A 75 -2.77 -14.98 -3.11
C PRO A 75 -3.24 -16.32 -2.49
N PHE A 76 -4.53 -16.61 -2.47
CA PHE A 76 -5.09 -17.81 -1.86
C PHE A 76 -5.28 -18.90 -2.90
#